data_AF-A0A5D2L6D7-F1
#
_entry.id   AF-A0A5D2L6D7-F1
#
_cell.length_a   1.000
_cell.length_b   1.000
_cell.length_c   1.000
_cell.angle_alpha   90.00
_cell.angle_beta   90.00
_cell.angle_gamma   90.00
#
_symmetry.space_group_name_H-M   'P 1'
#
loop_
_entity.id
_entity.type
_entity.pdbx_description
1 polymer ?
#
loop_
_entity_poly.entity_id
_entity_poly.type
_entity_poly.pdbx_seq_one_letter_code
_entity_poly.pdbx_strand_id
1 'polypeptide(L)'
;MGSFAWLPQYLIQNNKKSMAKLEEREDEKKWATSWSGYIEELKKGSRIAGPMVAVTVLQYLVQVVSVIMVGHLGQLSLSSVAIATSLTNITGFSLLSGMAGGLETLCGQAYGSQQYKKLGIYTYSAIISLILVCTPICILWIFMDKLLPLVGQDTLISYKARQYSLWYSSTCEKTRSPLSKDAFLGVPQFFRLGVPSAIMVCLKWWSMELLTLLSGLLPNPKLETSVLSICLTISTLHFTVPYGFGAATSTRVSNELGAGNPESARVAVKVGMSMAFTEAVMVSGALFFSRHIVGYGYSNEKAVVNHVATMAPLLCISLVTDSIQVVLSGVAKGCGWQYIGAYVNLGAFYLIGLPVGIILGFVGHLNGRGLWLGIVVGSIVQTILLSLFAIFTNWEKQVAKAKERISMGN
;
A
#
# COMPACT_ATOMS: atom_id res chain seq x y z
N MET A 1 44.00 15.80 -48.00
CA MET A 1 43.15 16.60 -47.08
C MET A 1 41.69 16.33 -47.42
N GLY A 2 41.03 15.44 -46.68
CA GLY A 2 39.60 15.16 -46.87
C GLY A 2 38.76 16.29 -46.29
N SER A 3 38.01 16.98 -47.13
CA SER A 3 37.16 18.12 -46.76
C SER A 3 36.00 17.65 -45.86
N PHE A 4 35.88 18.22 -44.66
CA PHE A 4 34.77 18.04 -43.72
C PHE A 4 33.47 18.70 -44.21
N ALA A 5 33.10 18.52 -45.47
CA ALA A 5 31.94 19.16 -46.09
C ALA A 5 30.59 18.71 -45.48
N TRP A 6 30.55 17.56 -44.79
CA TRP A 6 29.37 17.06 -44.09
C TRP A 6 29.15 17.67 -42.69
N LEU A 7 30.17 18.29 -42.10
CA LEU A 7 30.14 18.78 -40.72
C LEU A 7 29.08 19.89 -40.51
N PRO A 8 28.96 20.89 -41.40
CA PRO A 8 27.94 21.93 -41.26
C PRO A 8 26.52 21.37 -41.32
N GLN A 9 26.28 20.41 -42.20
CA GLN A 9 24.96 19.81 -42.41
C GLN A 9 24.55 18.91 -41.25
N TYR A 10 25.50 18.14 -40.71
CA TYR A 10 25.33 17.38 -39.47
C TYR A 10 25.03 18.28 -38.27
N LEU A 11 25.78 19.38 -38.11
CA LEU A 11 25.55 20.35 -37.02
C LEU A 11 24.18 21.04 -37.13
N ILE A 12 23.75 21.42 -38.33
CA ILE A 12 22.41 21.99 -38.57
C ILE A 12 21.32 20.98 -38.22
N GLN A 13 21.46 19.72 -38.63
CA GLN A 13 20.48 18.68 -38.34
C GLN A 13 20.41 18.36 -36.84
N ASN A 14 21.56 18.35 -36.16
CA ASN A 14 21.62 18.15 -34.71
C ASN A 14 21.01 19.34 -33.94
N ASN A 15 21.27 20.57 -34.38
CA ASN A 15 20.64 21.77 -33.81
C ASN A 15 19.13 21.79 -34.02
N LYS A 16 18.62 21.41 -35.21
CA LYS A 16 17.18 21.30 -35.45
C LYS A 16 16.52 20.26 -34.54
N LYS A 17 17.14 19.09 -34.36
CA LYS A 17 16.64 18.06 -33.43
C LYS A 17 16.66 18.55 -31.97
N SER A 18 17.71 19.29 -31.58
CA SER A 18 17.82 19.88 -30.25
C SER A 18 16.72 20.91 -30.00
N MET A 19 16.50 21.84 -30.95
CA MET A 19 15.46 22.87 -30.85
C MET A 19 14.06 22.28 -30.79
N ALA A 20 13.73 21.31 -31.66
CA ALA A 20 12.43 20.63 -31.63
C ALA A 20 12.17 19.95 -30.28
N LYS A 21 13.20 19.34 -29.67
CA LYS A 21 13.12 18.72 -28.35
C LYS A 21 12.99 19.73 -27.21
N LEU A 22 13.46 20.96 -27.40
CA LEU A 22 13.27 22.06 -26.44
C LEU A 22 11.83 22.60 -26.52
N GLU A 23 11.32 22.82 -27.74
CA GLU A 23 9.94 23.25 -27.99
C GLU A 23 8.93 22.25 -27.41
N GLU A 24 9.10 20.95 -27.71
CA GLU A 24 8.25 19.89 -27.16
C GLU A 24 8.25 19.88 -25.63
N ARG A 25 9.41 20.13 -25.00
CA ARG A 25 9.55 20.19 -23.54
C ARG A 25 8.92 21.46 -22.94
N GLU A 26 8.91 22.57 -23.67
CA GLU A 26 8.22 23.79 -23.26
C GLU A 26 6.71 23.63 -23.33
N ASP A 27 6.21 23.00 -24.39
CA ASP A 27 4.77 22.74 -24.56
C ASP A 27 4.27 21.75 -23.51
N GLU A 28 5.05 20.71 -23.18
CA GLU A 28 4.74 19.80 -22.08
C GLU A 28 4.64 20.53 -20.73
N LYS A 29 5.56 21.48 -20.46
CA LYS A 29 5.52 22.31 -19.23
C LYS A 29 4.29 23.23 -19.20
N LYS A 30 3.94 23.85 -20.33
CA LYS A 30 2.74 24.69 -20.44
C LYS A 30 1.48 23.85 -20.23
N TRP A 31 1.42 22.66 -20.83
CA TRP A 31 0.31 21.73 -20.61
C TRP A 31 0.23 21.27 -19.15
N ALA A 32 1.36 20.94 -18.52
CA ALA A 32 1.42 20.46 -17.14
C ALA A 32 1.05 21.52 -16.09
N THR A 33 1.13 22.79 -16.46
CA THR A 33 0.68 23.93 -15.63
C THR A 33 -0.74 24.37 -15.96
N SER A 34 -1.32 23.88 -17.06
CA SER A 34 -2.67 24.22 -17.49
C SER A 34 -3.75 23.44 -16.74
N TRP A 35 -4.91 24.08 -16.57
CA TRP A 35 -6.13 23.45 -16.08
C TRP A 35 -6.60 22.30 -16.98
N SER A 36 -6.38 22.41 -18.29
CA SER A 36 -6.73 21.35 -19.25
C SER A 36 -5.92 20.07 -19.01
N GLY A 37 -4.61 20.20 -18.78
CA GLY A 37 -3.75 19.05 -18.49
C GLY A 37 -4.09 18.39 -17.16
N TYR A 38 -4.43 19.19 -16.15
CA TYR A 38 -4.92 18.67 -14.88
C TYR A 38 -6.22 17.87 -15.02
N ILE A 39 -7.22 18.39 -15.75
CA ILE A 39 -8.48 17.67 -15.99
C ILE A 39 -8.24 16.38 -16.77
N GLU A 40 -7.36 16.41 -17.76
CA GLU A 40 -7.04 15.23 -18.56
C GLU A 40 -6.42 14.12 -17.71
N GLU A 41 -5.45 14.47 -16.86
CA GLU A 41 -4.85 13.52 -15.92
C GLU A 41 -5.83 13.06 -14.85
N LEU A 42 -6.72 13.93 -14.36
CA LEU A 42 -7.81 13.54 -13.48
C LEU A 42 -8.69 12.48 -14.14
N LYS A 43 -9.10 12.69 -15.40
CA LYS A 43 -9.91 11.72 -16.15
C LYS A 43 -9.19 10.37 -16.32
N LYS A 44 -7.91 10.39 -16.67
CA LYS A 44 -7.09 9.16 -16.81
C LYS A 44 -6.92 8.45 -15.45
N GLY A 45 -6.59 9.20 -14.40
CA GLY A 45 -6.45 8.70 -13.04
C GLY A 45 -7.74 8.09 -12.50
N SER A 46 -8.87 8.80 -12.62
CA SER A 46 -10.19 8.32 -12.19
C SER A 46 -10.64 7.07 -12.95
N ARG A 47 -10.30 6.94 -14.24
CA ARG A 47 -10.61 5.73 -15.03
C ARG A 47 -9.90 4.47 -14.52
N ILE A 48 -8.73 4.62 -13.91
CA ILE A 48 -8.01 3.52 -13.25
C ILE A 48 -8.50 3.35 -11.81
N ALA A 49 -8.67 4.46 -11.08
CA ALA A 49 -9.07 4.46 -9.68
C ALA A 49 -10.44 3.81 -9.45
N GLY A 50 -11.46 4.12 -10.27
CA GLY A 50 -12.82 3.59 -10.09
C GLY A 50 -12.87 2.06 -10.03
N PRO A 51 -12.39 1.35 -11.06
CA PRO A 51 -12.29 -0.12 -11.03
C PRO A 51 -11.43 -0.65 -9.88
N MET A 52 -10.31 0.02 -9.56
CA MET A 52 -9.43 -0.43 -8.46
C MET A 52 -10.09 -0.29 -7.08
N VAL A 53 -10.86 0.78 -6.86
CA VAL A 53 -11.68 0.93 -5.65
C VAL A 53 -12.75 -0.16 -5.59
N ALA A 54 -13.43 -0.44 -6.71
CA ALA A 54 -14.42 -1.53 -6.75
C ALA A 54 -13.80 -2.89 -6.40
N VAL A 55 -12.63 -3.22 -6.98
CA VAL A 55 -11.92 -4.47 -6.68
C VAL A 55 -11.55 -4.57 -5.20
N THR A 56 -11.00 -3.52 -4.63
CA THR A 56 -10.53 -3.52 -3.23
C THR A 56 -11.68 -3.57 -2.23
N VAL A 57 -12.78 -2.87 -2.50
CA VAL A 57 -14.02 -2.98 -1.71
C VAL A 57 -14.60 -4.39 -1.79
N LEU A 58 -14.70 -4.97 -2.99
CA LEU A 58 -15.19 -6.34 -3.16
C LEU A 58 -14.31 -7.37 -2.44
N GLN A 59 -12.98 -7.23 -2.51
CA GLN A 59 -12.04 -8.09 -1.79
C GLN A 59 -12.24 -7.99 -0.27
N TYR A 60 -12.44 -6.78 0.26
CA TYR A 60 -12.72 -6.59 1.68
C TYR A 60 -14.07 -7.18 2.10
N LEU A 61 -15.11 -7.01 1.28
CA LEU A 61 -16.44 -7.57 1.55
C LEU A 61 -16.43 -9.10 1.65
N VAL A 62 -15.59 -9.79 0.88
CA VAL A 62 -15.42 -11.26 1.01
C VAL A 62 -14.95 -11.63 2.42
N GLN A 63 -14.01 -10.87 3.00
CA GLN A 63 -13.56 -11.10 4.38
C GLN A 63 -14.68 -10.81 5.38
N VAL A 64 -15.39 -9.69 5.23
CA VAL A 64 -16.51 -9.32 6.13
C VAL A 64 -17.61 -10.38 6.13
N VAL A 65 -18.06 -10.82 4.96
CA VAL A 65 -19.10 -11.85 4.83
C VAL A 65 -18.65 -13.16 5.47
N SER A 66 -17.38 -13.55 5.27
CA SER A 66 -16.82 -14.76 5.88
C SER A 66 -16.88 -14.70 7.41
N VAL A 67 -16.52 -13.56 8.01
CA VAL A 67 -16.57 -13.36 9.47
C VAL A 67 -18.01 -13.37 9.99
N ILE A 68 -18.96 -12.73 9.30
CA ILE A 68 -20.39 -12.74 9.68
C ILE A 68 -20.94 -14.18 9.68
N MET A 69 -20.66 -14.95 8.63
CA MET A 69 -21.10 -16.34 8.53
C MET A 69 -20.54 -17.21 9.66
N VAL A 70 -19.25 -17.05 9.99
CA VAL A 70 -18.61 -17.79 11.08
C VAL A 70 -19.12 -17.34 12.45
N GLY A 71 -19.51 -16.07 12.60
CA GLY A 71 -20.10 -15.52 13.82
C GLY A 71 -21.34 -16.29 14.29
N HIS A 72 -22.12 -16.84 13.36
CA HIS A 72 -23.30 -17.65 13.68
C HIS A 72 -22.97 -19.05 14.25
N LEU A 73 -21.72 -19.52 14.10
CA LEU A 73 -21.26 -20.82 14.60
C LEU A 73 -20.80 -20.77 16.07
N GLY A 74 -20.87 -19.61 16.71
CA GLY A 74 -20.55 -19.39 18.11
C GLY A 74 -19.20 -18.72 18.37
N GLN A 75 -19.02 -18.24 19.61
CA GLN A 75 -17.90 -17.38 20.03
C GLN A 75 -16.51 -18.02 19.83
N LEU A 76 -16.40 -19.33 20.03
CA LEU A 76 -15.14 -20.07 19.83
C LEU A 76 -14.70 -20.06 18.37
N SER A 77 -15.63 -20.28 17.44
CA SER A 77 -15.34 -20.30 16.00
C SER A 77 -14.98 -18.91 15.49
N LEU A 78 -15.71 -17.88 15.95
CA LEU A 78 -15.43 -16.48 15.63
C LEU A 78 -14.04 -16.04 16.10
N SER A 79 -13.68 -16.32 17.36
CA SER A 79 -12.38 -15.95 17.93
C SER A 79 -11.23 -16.67 17.22
N SER A 80 -11.43 -17.94 16.87
CA SER A 80 -10.44 -18.73 16.11
C SER A 80 -10.20 -18.17 14.71
N VAL A 81 -11.27 -17.81 13.99
CA VAL A 81 -11.16 -17.23 12.64
C VAL A 81 -10.57 -15.82 12.68
N ALA A 82 -10.88 -15.01 13.69
CA ALA A 82 -10.26 -13.68 13.85
C ALA A 82 -8.74 -13.78 14.04
N ILE A 83 -8.28 -14.69 14.92
CA ILE A 83 -6.84 -14.93 15.14
C ILE A 83 -6.18 -15.48 13.87
N ALA A 84 -6.80 -16.45 13.21
CA ALA A 84 -6.29 -17.01 11.96
C ALA A 84 -6.18 -15.93 10.87
N THR A 85 -7.19 -15.07 10.75
CA THR A 85 -7.22 -13.96 9.77
C THR A 85 -6.11 -12.95 10.06
N SER A 86 -5.95 -12.50 11.30
CA SER A 86 -4.83 -11.61 11.67
C SER A 86 -3.47 -12.25 11.38
N LEU A 87 -3.26 -13.51 11.77
CA LEU A 87 -1.99 -14.20 11.58
C LEU A 87 -1.67 -14.44 10.08
N THR A 88 -2.64 -14.86 9.29
CA THR A 88 -2.49 -15.03 7.83
C THR A 88 -2.29 -13.70 7.11
N ASN A 89 -2.91 -12.61 7.58
CA ASN A 89 -2.67 -11.26 7.07
C ASN A 89 -1.23 -10.81 7.33
N ILE A 90 -0.75 -10.98 8.57
CA ILE A 90 0.61 -10.60 8.99
C ILE A 90 1.67 -11.42 8.23
N THR A 91 1.51 -12.73 8.18
CA THR A 91 2.57 -13.64 7.70
C THR A 91 2.54 -13.90 6.19
N GLY A 92 1.37 -13.76 5.55
CA GLY A 92 1.20 -14.09 4.13
C GLY A 92 0.66 -12.94 3.29
N PHE A 93 -0.60 -12.52 3.51
CA PHE A 93 -1.25 -11.58 2.58
C PHE A 93 -0.54 -10.23 2.48
N SER A 94 -0.07 -9.65 3.60
CA SER A 94 0.68 -8.39 3.57
C SER A 94 1.99 -8.50 2.78
N LEU A 95 2.71 -9.62 2.95
CA LEU A 95 3.95 -9.90 2.23
C LEU A 95 3.70 -10.05 0.73
N LEU A 96 2.73 -10.90 0.35
CA LEU A 96 2.40 -11.16 -1.06
C LEU A 96 1.87 -9.91 -1.77
N SER A 97 0.97 -9.17 -1.11
CA SER A 97 0.44 -7.89 -1.62
C SER A 97 1.56 -6.86 -1.79
N GLY A 98 2.44 -6.75 -0.80
CA GLY A 98 3.57 -5.84 -0.88
C GLY A 98 4.60 -6.22 -1.95
N MET A 99 4.90 -7.51 -2.13
CA MET A 99 5.75 -8.00 -3.22
C MET A 99 5.16 -7.73 -4.60
N ALA A 100 3.84 -7.90 -4.76
CA ALA A 100 3.13 -7.55 -5.99
C ALA A 100 3.28 -6.07 -6.35
N GLY A 101 3.51 -5.18 -5.37
CA GLY A 101 3.83 -3.76 -5.61
C GLY A 101 5.11 -3.52 -6.43
N GLY A 102 6.01 -4.50 -6.54
CA GLY A 102 7.15 -4.44 -7.47
C GLY A 102 6.73 -4.49 -8.94
N LEU A 103 5.60 -5.13 -9.25
CA LEU A 103 5.05 -5.16 -10.61
C LEU A 103 4.53 -3.79 -11.03
N GLU A 104 3.96 -2.99 -10.12
CA GLU A 104 3.46 -1.65 -10.45
C GLU A 104 4.57 -0.80 -11.11
N THR A 105 5.80 -0.87 -10.58
CA THR A 105 6.97 -0.21 -11.19
C THR A 105 7.35 -0.82 -12.53
N LEU A 106 7.61 -2.14 -12.56
CA LEU A 106 8.21 -2.81 -13.71
C LEU A 106 7.26 -2.83 -14.90
N CYS A 107 6.02 -3.27 -14.66
CA CYS A 107 4.97 -3.35 -15.67
C CYS A 107 4.54 -1.97 -16.13
N GLY A 108 4.38 -1.01 -15.22
CA GLY A 108 3.98 0.35 -15.59
C GLY A 108 5.03 1.06 -16.43
N GLN A 109 6.31 0.99 -16.06
CA GLN A 109 7.39 1.59 -16.86
C GLN A 109 7.58 0.86 -18.20
N ALA A 110 7.44 -0.47 -18.24
CA ALA A 110 7.47 -1.23 -19.48
C ALA A 110 6.31 -0.84 -20.42
N TYR A 111 5.09 -0.67 -19.88
CA TYR A 111 3.92 -0.21 -20.62
C TYR A 111 4.13 1.20 -21.17
N GLY A 112 4.61 2.14 -20.34
CA GLY A 112 4.92 3.51 -20.75
C GLY A 112 5.95 3.60 -21.87
N SER A 113 6.97 2.75 -21.83
CA SER A 113 8.00 2.64 -22.88
C SER A 113 7.58 1.80 -24.09
N GLN A 114 6.31 1.37 -24.17
CA GLN A 114 5.74 0.52 -25.21
C GLN A 114 6.42 -0.86 -25.37
N GLN A 115 7.10 -1.35 -24.33
CA GLN A 115 7.77 -2.66 -24.32
C GLN A 115 6.84 -3.76 -23.79
N TYR A 116 5.76 -4.03 -24.52
CA TYR A 116 4.72 -4.99 -24.11
C TYR A 116 5.22 -6.43 -23.93
N LYS A 117 6.30 -6.83 -24.62
CA LYS A 117 6.92 -8.14 -24.39
C LYS A 117 7.50 -8.26 -22.98
N LYS A 118 8.14 -7.20 -22.47
CA LYS A 118 8.72 -7.18 -21.11
C LYS A 118 7.64 -7.17 -20.03
N LEU A 119 6.50 -6.52 -20.29
CA LEU A 119 5.31 -6.58 -19.42
C LEU A 119 4.89 -8.03 -19.13
N GLY A 120 4.79 -8.86 -20.18
CA GLY A 120 4.47 -10.28 -20.05
C GLY A 120 5.55 -11.04 -19.26
N ILE A 121 6.82 -10.83 -19.60
CA ILE A 121 7.96 -11.47 -18.90
C ILE A 121 7.93 -11.14 -17.41
N TYR A 122 7.78 -9.87 -17.03
CA TYR A 122 7.70 -9.47 -15.62
C TYR A 122 6.52 -10.08 -14.89
N THR A 123 5.37 -10.19 -15.54
CA THR A 123 4.18 -10.83 -14.96
C THR A 123 4.45 -12.30 -14.65
N TYR A 124 5.01 -13.06 -15.60
CA TYR A 124 5.38 -14.46 -15.36
C TYR A 124 6.48 -14.61 -14.31
N SER A 125 7.50 -13.74 -14.32
CA SER A 125 8.55 -13.72 -13.30
C SER A 125 8.00 -13.50 -11.89
N ALA A 126 7.03 -12.59 -11.75
CA ALA A 126 6.39 -12.34 -10.47
C ALA A 126 5.51 -13.51 -10.03
N ILE A 127 4.75 -14.14 -10.93
CA ILE A 127 3.95 -15.34 -10.59
C ILE A 127 4.87 -16.44 -10.05
N ILE A 128 5.98 -16.74 -10.75
CA ILE A 128 6.96 -17.75 -10.29
C ILE A 128 7.54 -17.35 -8.94
N SER A 129 7.96 -16.10 -8.78
CA SER A 129 8.56 -15.60 -7.55
C SER A 129 7.59 -15.64 -6.37
N LEU A 130 6.32 -15.29 -6.59
CA LEU A 130 5.27 -15.35 -5.56
C LEU A 130 4.96 -16.79 -5.17
N ILE A 131 4.92 -17.74 -6.12
CA ILE A 131 4.76 -19.18 -5.81
C ILE A 131 5.92 -19.68 -4.92
N LEU A 132 7.16 -19.26 -5.22
CA LEU A 132 8.32 -19.61 -4.39
C LEU A 132 8.20 -19.06 -2.97
N VAL A 133 7.71 -17.83 -2.80
CA VAL A 133 7.49 -17.22 -1.48
C VAL A 133 6.26 -17.79 -0.76
N CYS A 134 5.23 -18.24 -1.48
CA CYS A 134 4.09 -18.93 -0.90
C CYS A 134 4.50 -20.26 -0.22
N THR A 135 5.51 -20.96 -0.74
CA THR A 135 5.95 -22.25 -0.19
C THR A 135 6.35 -22.17 1.30
N PRO A 136 7.27 -21.30 1.74
CA PRO A 136 7.57 -21.14 3.16
C PRO A 136 6.40 -20.59 3.98
N ILE A 137 5.53 -19.74 3.41
CA ILE A 137 4.32 -19.27 4.10
C ILE A 137 3.37 -20.45 4.39
N CYS A 138 3.11 -21.31 3.41
CA CYS A 138 2.27 -22.50 3.61
C CYS A 138 2.85 -23.43 4.66
N ILE A 139 4.18 -23.62 4.69
CA ILE A 139 4.85 -24.40 5.74
C ILE A 139 4.62 -23.77 7.11
N LEU A 140 4.80 -22.45 7.24
CA LEU A 140 4.52 -21.73 8.49
C LEU A 140 3.06 -21.93 8.94
N TRP A 141 2.11 -21.87 8.01
CA TRP A 141 0.68 -22.04 8.28
C TRP A 141 0.32 -23.47 8.72
N ILE A 142 1.00 -24.49 8.18
CA ILE A 142 0.84 -25.90 8.60
C ILE A 142 1.20 -26.07 10.07
N PHE A 143 2.21 -25.35 10.58
CA PHE A 143 2.69 -25.45 11.95
C PHE A 143 2.02 -24.47 12.93
N MET A 144 0.94 -23.77 12.54
CA MET A 144 0.23 -22.83 13.41
C MET A 144 -0.26 -23.44 14.72
N ASP A 145 -0.67 -24.71 14.69
CA ASP A 145 -1.13 -25.44 15.88
C ASP A 145 -0.03 -25.66 16.91
N LYS A 146 1.25 -25.59 16.51
CA LYS A 146 2.40 -25.65 17.40
C LYS A 146 2.95 -24.28 17.76
N LEU A 147 2.83 -23.29 16.86
CA LEU A 147 3.35 -21.94 17.08
C LEU A 147 2.47 -21.10 18.01
N LEU A 148 1.14 -21.15 17.85
CA LEU A 148 0.22 -20.36 18.66
C LEU A 148 0.25 -20.74 20.16
N PRO A 149 0.33 -22.03 20.55
CA PRO A 149 0.49 -22.39 21.96
C PRO A 149 1.81 -21.94 22.58
N LEU A 150 2.89 -21.81 21.80
CA LEU A 150 4.16 -21.27 22.29
C LEU A 150 4.08 -19.78 22.68
N VAL A 151 3.13 -19.04 22.09
CA VAL A 151 2.82 -17.64 22.41
C VAL A 151 1.75 -17.54 23.52
N GLY A 152 1.31 -18.68 24.07
CA GLY A 152 0.33 -18.74 25.17
C GLY A 152 -1.14 -18.71 24.73
N GLN A 153 -1.44 -18.94 23.44
CA GLN A 153 -2.82 -19.09 22.97
C GLN A 153 -3.40 -20.46 23.32
N ASP A 154 -4.72 -20.51 23.49
CA ASP A 154 -5.45 -21.75 23.78
C ASP A 154 -5.23 -22.81 22.68
N THR A 155 -5.03 -24.06 23.09
CA THR A 155 -4.69 -25.17 22.19
C THR A 155 -5.83 -25.52 21.23
N LEU A 156 -7.09 -25.30 21.63
CA LEU A 156 -8.28 -25.54 20.81
C LEU A 156 -8.46 -24.42 19.77
N ILE A 157 -8.21 -23.17 20.15
CA ILE A 157 -8.19 -22.01 19.23
C ILE A 157 -7.08 -22.19 18.19
N SER A 158 -5.90 -22.63 18.63
CA SER A 158 -4.73 -22.86 17.77
C SER A 158 -4.99 -23.95 16.71
N TYR A 159 -5.67 -25.04 17.10
CA TYR A 159 -6.06 -26.11 16.18
C TYR A 159 -7.07 -25.63 15.11
N LYS A 160 -8.10 -24.88 15.53
CA LYS A 160 -9.09 -24.32 14.59
C LYS A 160 -8.48 -23.28 13.65
N ALA A 161 -7.55 -22.46 14.14
CA ALA A 161 -6.82 -21.49 13.31
C ALA A 161 -5.97 -22.17 12.22
N ARG A 162 -5.32 -23.29 12.55
CA ARG A 162 -4.61 -24.13 11.57
C ARG A 162 -5.55 -24.66 10.48
N GLN A 163 -6.70 -25.24 10.86
CA GLN A 163 -7.65 -25.79 9.88
C GLN A 163 -8.14 -24.73 8.87
N TYR A 164 -8.44 -23.53 9.36
CA TYR A 164 -8.86 -22.40 8.50
C TYR A 164 -7.72 -21.95 7.56
N SER A 165 -6.48 -21.89 8.04
CA SER A 165 -5.32 -21.48 7.24
C SER A 165 -4.96 -22.49 6.14
N LEU A 166 -5.16 -23.79 6.39
CA LEU A 166 -4.96 -24.84 5.38
C LEU A 166 -5.98 -24.77 4.23
N TRP A 167 -7.20 -24.31 4.50
CA TRP A 167 -8.23 -24.12 3.47
C TRP A 167 -7.86 -23.02 2.46
N TYR A 168 -7.19 -21.94 2.90
CA TYR A 168 -6.67 -20.93 1.97
C TYR A 168 -5.62 -21.49 1.00
N SER A 169 -4.79 -22.44 1.45
CA SER A 169 -3.73 -23.03 0.64
C SER A 169 -4.25 -23.93 -0.49
N SER A 170 -5.36 -24.65 -0.31
CA SER A 170 -5.91 -25.55 -1.34
C SER A 170 -6.52 -24.81 -2.53
N THR A 171 -6.88 -23.53 -2.36
CA THR A 171 -7.42 -22.68 -3.44
C THR A 171 -6.37 -22.37 -4.53
N CYS A 172 -5.08 -22.51 -4.23
CA CYS A 172 -3.99 -22.20 -5.17
C CYS A 172 -3.67 -23.34 -6.17
N GLU A 173 -4.22 -24.54 -5.99
CA GLU A 173 -3.84 -25.74 -6.75
C GLU A 173 -4.13 -25.64 -8.27
N LYS A 174 -5.15 -24.86 -8.65
CA LYS A 174 -5.61 -24.71 -10.05
C LYS A 174 -4.84 -23.66 -10.88
N THR A 175 -3.85 -22.96 -10.31
CA THR A 175 -3.18 -21.81 -10.96
C THR A 175 -1.80 -22.11 -11.58
N ARG A 176 -1.43 -23.39 -11.76
CA ARG A 176 -0.16 -23.77 -12.43
C ARG A 176 -0.16 -23.36 -13.91
N SER A 177 0.85 -22.57 -14.31
CA SER A 177 1.12 -22.18 -15.69
C SER A 177 2.41 -22.87 -16.19
N PRO A 178 2.54 -23.23 -17.49
CA PRO A 178 3.77 -23.81 -18.03
C PRO A 178 4.93 -22.80 -17.97
N LEU A 179 6.10 -23.27 -17.50
CA LEU A 179 7.30 -22.47 -17.34
C LEU A 179 7.96 -22.13 -18.68
N SER A 180 8.29 -20.85 -18.89
CA SER A 180 9.18 -20.39 -19.96
C SER A 180 10.56 -20.02 -19.38
N LYS A 181 11.65 -20.31 -20.11
CA LYS A 181 13.03 -19.99 -19.68
C LYS A 181 13.25 -18.48 -19.51
N ASP A 182 12.55 -17.65 -20.29
CA ASP A 182 12.62 -16.19 -20.22
C ASP A 182 12.01 -15.63 -18.92
N ALA A 183 11.11 -16.37 -18.28
CA ALA A 183 10.45 -15.96 -17.05
C ALA A 183 11.42 -15.94 -15.83
N PHE A 184 12.57 -16.62 -15.91
CA PHE A 184 13.59 -16.56 -14.86
C PHE A 184 14.46 -15.31 -14.94
N LEU A 185 14.54 -14.64 -16.10
CA LEU A 185 15.39 -13.45 -16.29
C LEU A 185 14.86 -12.23 -15.50
N GLY A 186 13.53 -12.12 -15.33
CA GLY A 186 12.91 -11.04 -14.57
C GLY A 186 12.85 -11.25 -13.05
N VAL A 187 13.23 -12.44 -12.55
CA VAL A 187 13.13 -12.79 -11.11
C VAL A 187 14.00 -11.88 -10.24
N PRO A 188 15.31 -11.65 -10.53
CA PRO A 188 16.13 -10.77 -9.69
C PRO A 188 15.61 -9.33 -9.64
N GLN A 189 15.08 -8.84 -10.76
CA GLN A 189 14.53 -7.49 -10.89
C GLN A 189 13.22 -7.35 -10.09
N PHE A 190 12.38 -8.39 -10.11
CA PHE A 190 11.19 -8.46 -9.28
C PHE A 190 11.53 -8.46 -7.79
N PHE A 191 12.46 -9.31 -7.32
CA PHE A 191 12.83 -9.32 -5.89
C PHE A 191 13.45 -7.99 -5.43
N ARG A 192 14.25 -7.32 -6.27
CA ARG A 192 14.87 -6.03 -5.93
C ARG A 192 13.86 -4.92 -5.63
N LEU A 193 12.66 -4.95 -6.23
CA LEU A 193 11.60 -3.96 -6.00
C LEU A 193 10.48 -4.50 -5.11
N GLY A 194 10.18 -5.80 -5.22
CA GLY A 194 9.17 -6.52 -4.46
C GLY A 194 9.53 -6.62 -2.98
N VAL A 195 10.77 -6.95 -2.61
CA VAL A 195 11.17 -7.08 -1.20
C VAL A 195 11.04 -5.73 -0.45
N PRO A 196 11.58 -4.60 -0.95
CA PRO A 196 11.38 -3.32 -0.28
C PRO A 196 9.92 -2.88 -0.25
N SER A 197 9.14 -3.15 -1.30
CA SER A 197 7.69 -2.89 -1.31
C SER A 197 6.94 -3.73 -0.27
N ALA A 198 7.34 -4.99 -0.08
CA ALA A 198 6.81 -5.88 0.94
C ALA A 198 7.12 -5.36 2.34
N ILE A 199 8.38 -5.02 2.62
CA ILE A 199 8.78 -4.43 3.90
C ILE A 199 8.00 -3.14 4.18
N MET A 200 7.84 -2.27 3.17
CA MET A 200 7.07 -1.03 3.30
C MET A 200 5.62 -1.29 3.75
N VAL A 201 4.93 -2.25 3.13
CA VAL A 201 3.54 -2.59 3.51
C VAL A 201 3.50 -3.30 4.87
N CYS A 202 4.32 -4.33 5.07
CA CYS A 202 4.33 -5.15 6.28
C CYS A 202 4.64 -4.34 7.54
N LEU A 203 5.68 -3.49 7.53
CA LEU A 203 6.05 -2.70 8.71
C LEU A 203 4.90 -1.84 9.22
N LYS A 204 4.12 -1.22 8.32
CA LYS A 204 2.95 -0.42 8.72
C LYS A 204 1.90 -1.30 9.38
N TRP A 205 1.49 -2.37 8.71
CA TRP A 205 0.41 -3.25 9.16
C TRP A 205 0.75 -3.97 10.46
N TRP A 206 1.98 -4.48 10.59
CA TRP A 206 2.45 -5.16 11.78
C TRP A 206 2.50 -4.24 13.00
N SER A 207 2.84 -2.96 12.82
CA SER A 207 2.84 -2.00 13.93
C SER A 207 1.43 -1.76 14.50
N MET A 208 0.41 -1.73 13.64
CA MET A 208 -1.00 -1.56 14.04
C MET A 208 -1.54 -2.79 14.77
N GLU A 209 -1.24 -3.99 14.26
CA GLU A 209 -1.60 -5.25 14.90
C GLU A 209 -0.91 -5.39 16.26
N LEU A 210 0.38 -5.04 16.36
CA LEU A 210 1.11 -5.08 17.63
C LEU A 210 0.51 -4.14 18.68
N LEU A 211 0.18 -2.90 18.31
CA LEU A 211 -0.45 -1.95 19.24
C LEU A 211 -1.83 -2.41 19.69
N THR A 212 -2.57 -3.10 18.82
CA THR A 212 -3.88 -3.66 19.17
C THR A 212 -3.73 -4.87 20.08
N LEU A 213 -2.74 -5.74 19.85
CA LEU A 213 -2.44 -6.84 20.77
C LEU A 213 -2.07 -6.32 22.17
N LEU A 214 -1.33 -5.20 22.23
CA LEU A 214 -0.95 -4.57 23.50
C LEU A 214 -2.15 -4.02 24.29
N SER A 215 -3.30 -3.74 23.66
CA SER A 215 -4.50 -3.32 24.40
C SER A 215 -5.06 -4.42 25.30
N GLY A 216 -4.78 -5.68 24.98
CA GLY A 216 -5.13 -6.84 25.81
C GLY A 216 -4.40 -6.87 27.15
N LEU A 217 -3.36 -6.05 27.33
CA LEU A 217 -2.59 -5.93 28.58
C LEU A 217 -3.00 -4.71 29.43
N LEU A 218 -3.96 -3.91 28.98
CA LEU A 218 -4.44 -2.73 29.70
C LEU A 218 -5.39 -3.10 30.85
N PRO A 219 -5.61 -2.21 31.85
CA PRO A 219 -6.43 -2.50 33.05
C PRO A 219 -7.89 -2.90 32.77
N ASN A 220 -8.46 -2.52 31.61
CA ASN A 220 -9.78 -2.98 31.15
C ASN A 220 -9.66 -3.58 29.74
N PRO A 221 -9.12 -4.81 29.61
CA PRO A 221 -8.68 -5.33 28.32
C PRO A 221 -9.87 -5.63 27.40
N LYS A 222 -11.05 -5.95 27.94
CA LYS A 222 -12.26 -6.16 27.13
C LYS A 222 -12.71 -4.85 26.46
N LEU A 223 -12.85 -3.78 27.23
CA LEU A 223 -13.29 -2.47 26.71
C LEU A 223 -12.27 -1.90 25.71
N GLU A 224 -11.00 -1.84 26.10
CA GLU A 224 -9.94 -1.21 25.31
C GLU A 224 -9.71 -1.97 23.98
N THR A 225 -9.69 -3.30 24.03
CA THR A 225 -9.54 -4.13 22.82
C THR A 225 -10.75 -4.03 21.91
N SER A 226 -11.97 -4.00 22.44
CA SER A 226 -13.17 -3.77 21.62
C SER A 226 -13.15 -2.41 20.93
N VAL A 227 -12.80 -1.34 21.64
CA VAL A 227 -12.77 0.00 21.04
C VAL A 227 -11.67 0.13 19.99
N LEU A 228 -10.47 -0.39 20.26
CA LEU A 228 -9.36 -0.35 19.29
C LEU A 228 -9.62 -1.23 18.07
N SER A 229 -10.30 -2.38 18.23
CA SER A 229 -10.74 -3.20 17.11
C SER A 229 -11.77 -2.49 16.22
N ILE A 230 -12.72 -1.75 16.83
CA ILE A 230 -13.67 -0.90 16.07
C ILE A 230 -12.91 0.21 15.32
N CYS A 231 -11.97 0.88 15.99
CA CYS A 231 -11.12 1.91 15.41
C CYS A 231 -10.34 1.39 14.18
N LEU A 232 -9.69 0.22 14.32
CA LEU A 232 -8.99 -0.45 13.21
C LEU A 232 -9.93 -0.83 12.08
N THR A 233 -11.14 -1.31 12.40
CA THR A 233 -12.12 -1.71 11.38
C THR A 233 -12.55 -0.50 10.55
N ILE A 234 -12.84 0.63 11.20
CA ILE A 234 -13.14 1.90 10.52
C ILE A 234 -11.97 2.33 9.64
N SER A 235 -10.74 2.27 10.17
CA SER A 235 -9.53 2.62 9.42
C SER A 235 -9.30 1.70 8.21
N THR A 236 -9.57 0.41 8.34
CA THR A 236 -9.39 -0.59 7.27
C THR A 236 -10.44 -0.43 6.18
N LEU A 237 -11.69 -0.15 6.56
CA LEU A 237 -12.77 0.17 5.64
C LEU A 237 -12.42 1.40 4.79
N HIS A 238 -11.97 2.47 5.45
CA HIS A 238 -11.49 3.68 4.79
C HIS A 238 -10.36 3.38 3.82
N PHE A 239 -9.34 2.62 4.25
CA PHE A 239 -8.15 2.31 3.46
C PHE A 239 -8.43 1.72 2.07
N THR A 240 -9.57 1.05 1.86
CA THR A 240 -9.95 0.50 0.54
C THR A 240 -10.00 1.56 -0.57
N VAL A 241 -10.55 2.74 -0.28
CA VAL A 241 -10.71 3.81 -1.29
C VAL A 241 -9.37 4.48 -1.62
N PRO A 242 -8.58 4.98 -0.64
CA PRO A 242 -7.26 5.52 -0.92
C PRO A 242 -6.32 4.51 -1.55
N TYR A 243 -6.43 3.21 -1.23
CA TYR A 243 -5.62 2.17 -1.88
C TYR A 243 -5.84 2.15 -3.40
N GLY A 244 -7.10 2.27 -3.85
CA GLY A 244 -7.42 2.42 -5.27
C GLY A 244 -6.79 3.67 -5.89
N PHE A 245 -6.76 4.79 -5.17
CA PHE A 245 -6.11 6.03 -5.63
C PHE A 245 -4.59 5.91 -5.69
N GLY A 246 -3.98 5.25 -4.69
CA GLY A 246 -2.56 4.96 -4.66
C GLY A 246 -2.13 4.07 -5.83
N ALA A 247 -2.89 3.01 -6.12
CA ALA A 247 -2.65 2.13 -7.26
C ALA A 247 -2.78 2.87 -8.62
N ALA A 248 -3.80 3.72 -8.76
CA ALA A 248 -3.99 4.55 -9.94
C ALA A 248 -2.85 5.56 -10.13
N THR A 249 -2.44 6.24 -9.05
CA THR A 249 -1.32 7.17 -9.05
C THR A 249 -0.02 6.46 -9.41
N SER A 250 0.24 5.30 -8.79
CA SER A 250 1.41 4.47 -9.07
C SER A 250 1.49 4.12 -10.56
N THR A 251 0.37 3.64 -11.13
CA THR A 251 0.28 3.27 -12.56
C THR A 251 0.50 4.46 -13.49
N ARG A 252 -0.14 5.62 -13.22
CA ARG A 252 0.05 6.83 -14.03
C ARG A 252 1.50 7.30 -13.96
N VAL A 253 2.07 7.43 -12.76
CA VAL A 253 3.46 7.85 -12.56
C VAL A 253 4.43 6.89 -13.26
N SER A 254 4.28 5.58 -13.11
CA SER A 254 5.14 4.59 -13.77
C SER A 254 5.04 4.66 -15.30
N ASN A 255 3.83 4.86 -15.84
CA ASN A 255 3.62 4.94 -17.28
C ASN A 255 4.28 6.20 -17.86
N GLU A 256 4.08 7.36 -17.23
CA GLU A 256 4.68 8.61 -17.70
C GLU A 256 6.22 8.59 -17.58
N LEU A 257 6.77 8.00 -16.50
CA LEU A 257 8.22 7.82 -16.37
C LEU A 257 8.79 6.86 -17.42
N GLY A 258 8.06 5.79 -17.75
CA GLY A 258 8.41 4.85 -18.82
C GLY A 258 8.36 5.48 -20.21
N ALA A 259 7.36 6.34 -20.46
CA ALA A 259 7.25 7.12 -21.70
C ALA A 259 8.33 8.21 -21.80
N GLY A 260 8.86 8.65 -20.66
CA GLY A 260 9.90 9.67 -20.57
C GLY A 260 9.38 11.09 -20.40
N ASN A 261 8.17 11.23 -19.85
CA ASN A 261 7.43 12.47 -19.66
C ASN A 261 7.47 12.89 -18.17
N PRO A 262 8.48 13.67 -17.73
CA PRO A 262 8.65 14.01 -16.32
C PRO A 262 7.57 14.97 -15.81
N GLU A 263 7.04 15.86 -16.66
CA GLU A 263 6.04 16.85 -16.25
C GLU A 263 4.66 16.19 -16.10
N SER A 264 4.27 15.32 -17.03
CA SER A 264 3.05 14.51 -16.91
C SER A 264 3.06 13.64 -15.64
N ALA A 265 4.21 13.07 -15.27
CA ALA A 265 4.35 12.33 -14.02
C ALA A 265 4.10 13.21 -12.77
N ARG A 266 4.55 14.48 -12.79
CA ARG A 266 4.25 15.44 -11.70
C ARG A 266 2.77 15.78 -11.61
N VAL A 267 2.11 15.98 -12.75
CA VAL A 267 0.66 16.25 -12.79
C VAL A 267 -0.11 15.06 -12.23
N ALA A 268 0.28 13.82 -12.59
CA ALA A 268 -0.33 12.61 -12.03
C ALA A 268 -0.21 12.55 -10.50
N VAL A 269 0.92 12.95 -9.92
CA VAL A 269 1.06 13.06 -8.45
C VAL A 269 0.12 14.12 -7.88
N LYS A 270 0.07 15.33 -8.46
CA LYS A 270 -0.82 16.40 -7.99
C LYS A 270 -2.29 15.96 -8.00
N VAL A 271 -2.71 15.32 -9.09
CA VAL A 271 -4.06 14.76 -9.24
C VAL A 271 -4.33 13.70 -8.17
N GLY A 272 -3.44 12.71 -8.01
CA GLY A 272 -3.58 11.67 -6.99
C GLY A 272 -3.70 12.24 -5.57
N MET A 273 -2.87 13.24 -5.24
CA MET A 273 -2.90 13.92 -3.95
C MET A 273 -4.21 14.69 -3.74
N SER A 274 -4.73 15.36 -4.77
CA SER A 274 -6.01 16.07 -4.70
C SER A 274 -7.19 15.13 -4.47
N MET A 275 -7.18 13.96 -5.12
CA MET A 275 -8.21 12.92 -4.97
C MET A 275 -8.19 12.38 -3.54
N ALA A 276 -7.02 12.05 -3.01
CA ALA A 276 -6.86 11.58 -1.63
C ALA A 276 -7.25 12.64 -0.59
N PHE A 277 -6.87 13.91 -0.79
CA PHE A 277 -7.24 14.97 0.13
C PHE A 277 -8.75 15.21 0.16
N THR A 278 -9.40 15.23 -1.01
CA THR A 278 -10.86 15.42 -1.12
C THR A 278 -11.60 14.28 -0.43
N GLU A 279 -11.20 13.04 -0.68
CA GLU A 279 -11.77 11.85 -0.02
C GLU A 279 -11.55 11.88 1.49
N ALA A 280 -10.33 12.19 1.93
CA ALA A 280 -9.99 12.26 3.36
C ALA A 280 -10.87 13.26 4.11
N VAL A 281 -11.09 14.45 3.54
CA VAL A 281 -11.95 15.48 4.13
C VAL A 281 -13.40 15.00 4.18
N MET A 282 -13.90 14.37 3.12
CA MET A 282 -15.28 13.86 3.07
C MET A 282 -15.50 12.77 4.12
N VAL A 283 -14.64 11.75 4.18
CA VAL A 283 -14.80 10.62 5.11
C VAL A 283 -14.56 11.05 6.55
N SER A 284 -13.54 11.87 6.81
CA SER A 284 -13.28 12.38 8.16
C SER A 284 -14.38 13.31 8.64
N GLY A 285 -14.92 14.17 7.76
CA GLY A 285 -16.07 15.00 8.08
C GLY A 285 -17.30 14.14 8.44
N ALA A 286 -17.62 13.16 7.60
CA ALA A 286 -18.72 12.24 7.84
C ALA A 286 -18.57 11.51 9.18
N LEU A 287 -17.38 10.97 9.49
CA LEU A 287 -17.08 10.30 10.75
C LEU A 287 -17.21 11.26 11.95
N PHE A 288 -16.68 12.47 11.84
CA PHE A 288 -16.68 13.43 12.95
C PHE A 288 -18.09 13.88 13.34
N PHE A 289 -18.97 14.12 12.35
CA PHE A 289 -20.36 14.51 12.60
C PHE A 289 -21.22 13.34 13.06
N SER A 290 -20.94 12.13 12.58
CA SER A 290 -21.65 10.90 12.97
C SER A 290 -21.05 10.18 14.19
N ARG A 291 -20.02 10.76 14.86
CA ARG A 291 -19.22 10.09 15.90
C ARG A 291 -20.02 9.48 17.05
N HIS A 292 -21.15 10.07 17.41
CA HIS A 292 -22.02 9.57 18.49
C HIS A 292 -22.99 8.46 18.03
N ILE A 293 -23.08 8.21 16.73
CA ILE A 293 -23.97 7.23 16.10
C ILE A 293 -23.16 6.02 15.61
N VAL A 294 -21.99 6.24 15.00
CA VAL A 294 -21.18 5.18 14.37
C VAL A 294 -20.87 4.01 15.31
N GLY A 295 -20.61 4.27 16.59
CA GLY A 295 -20.33 3.22 17.57
C GLY A 295 -21.48 2.21 17.73
N TYR A 296 -22.73 2.64 17.55
CA TYR A 296 -23.90 1.75 17.63
C TYR A 296 -23.98 0.74 16.48
N GLY A 297 -23.27 0.97 15.37
CA GLY A 297 -23.13 -0.01 14.30
C GLY A 297 -22.29 -1.23 14.72
N TYR A 298 -21.53 -1.13 15.81
CA TYR A 298 -20.61 -2.18 16.27
C TYR A 298 -20.96 -2.74 17.64
N SER A 299 -21.52 -1.95 18.55
CA SER A 299 -21.83 -2.39 19.91
C SER A 299 -23.09 -1.73 20.48
N ASN A 300 -23.83 -2.51 21.26
CA ASN A 300 -24.96 -2.02 22.06
C ASN A 300 -24.52 -1.46 23.43
N GLU A 301 -23.26 -1.64 23.82
CA GLU A 301 -22.74 -1.16 25.09
C GLU A 301 -22.40 0.33 25.03
N LYS A 302 -23.13 1.15 25.79
CA LYS A 302 -22.92 2.61 25.82
C LYS A 302 -21.50 3.03 26.15
N ALA A 303 -20.79 2.27 27.00
CA ALA A 303 -19.40 2.54 27.35
C ALA A 303 -18.47 2.45 26.11
N VAL A 304 -18.63 1.41 25.29
CA VAL A 304 -17.89 1.23 24.04
C VAL A 304 -18.23 2.34 23.05
N VAL A 305 -19.52 2.61 22.85
CA VAL A 305 -19.99 3.64 21.91
C VAL A 305 -19.45 5.03 22.28
N ASN A 306 -19.53 5.40 23.56
CA ASN A 306 -19.02 6.68 24.03
C ASN A 306 -17.50 6.78 23.89
N HIS A 307 -16.76 5.69 24.11
CA HIS A 307 -15.30 5.69 23.94
C HIS A 307 -14.89 5.77 22.46
N VAL A 308 -15.60 5.10 21.56
CA VAL A 308 -15.41 5.28 20.11
C VAL A 308 -15.67 6.74 19.70
N ALA A 309 -16.71 7.36 20.25
CA ALA A 309 -17.04 8.75 19.96
C ALA A 309 -15.94 9.74 20.42
N THR A 310 -15.26 9.47 21.55
CA THR A 310 -14.12 10.29 22.01
C THR A 310 -12.83 10.01 21.23
N MET A 311 -12.70 8.82 20.64
CA MET A 311 -11.60 8.46 19.73
C MET A 311 -11.77 9.02 18.32
N ALA A 312 -12.99 9.36 17.90
CA ALA A 312 -13.31 9.83 16.55
C ALA A 312 -12.43 10.99 16.04
N PRO A 313 -12.08 12.03 16.84
CA PRO A 313 -11.17 13.08 16.36
C PRO A 313 -9.77 12.57 16.04
N LEU A 314 -9.24 11.63 16.84
CA LEU A 314 -7.94 10.99 16.57
C LEU A 314 -8.02 10.12 15.33
N LEU A 315 -9.12 9.38 15.16
CA LEU A 315 -9.37 8.63 13.94
C LEU A 315 -9.40 9.54 12.72
N CYS A 316 -10.08 10.67 12.75
CA CYS A 316 -10.12 11.62 11.63
C CYS A 316 -8.70 12.05 11.21
N ILE A 317 -7.80 12.30 12.16
CA ILE A 317 -6.39 12.61 11.86
C ILE A 317 -5.72 11.41 11.18
N SER A 318 -5.90 10.18 11.72
CA SER A 318 -5.40 8.95 11.11
C SER A 318 -5.86 8.80 9.66
N LEU A 319 -7.17 8.93 9.40
CA LEU A 319 -7.75 8.77 8.06
C LEU A 319 -7.16 9.78 7.06
N VAL A 320 -7.01 11.05 7.47
CA VAL A 320 -6.38 12.07 6.62
C VAL A 320 -4.94 11.71 6.30
N THR A 321 -4.14 11.34 7.31
CA THR A 321 -2.74 10.97 7.09
C THR A 321 -2.63 9.69 6.26
N ASP A 322 -3.51 8.71 6.45
CA ASP A 322 -3.51 7.46 5.72
C ASP A 322 -3.83 7.68 4.24
N SER A 323 -4.84 8.49 3.89
CA SER A 323 -5.16 8.78 2.49
C SER A 323 -3.97 9.38 1.75
N ILE A 324 -3.29 10.34 2.38
CA ILE A 324 -2.11 10.99 1.82
C ILE A 324 -0.95 10.00 1.66
N GLN A 325 -0.64 9.23 2.71
CA GLN A 325 0.44 8.25 2.69
C GLN A 325 0.27 7.17 1.65
N VAL A 326 -0.95 6.70 1.41
CA VAL A 326 -1.23 5.65 0.44
C VAL A 326 -0.91 6.13 -0.97
N VAL A 327 -1.28 7.37 -1.30
CA VAL A 327 -0.91 7.98 -2.57
C VAL A 327 0.59 8.18 -2.68
N LEU A 328 1.25 8.71 -1.64
CA LEU A 328 2.71 8.88 -1.62
C LEU A 328 3.46 7.55 -1.74
N SER A 329 2.95 6.48 -1.12
CA SER A 329 3.48 5.12 -1.28
C SER A 329 3.27 4.64 -2.72
N GLY A 330 2.15 4.97 -3.35
CA GLY A 330 1.92 4.77 -4.78
C GLY A 330 2.94 5.51 -5.65
N VAL A 331 3.27 6.77 -5.33
CA VAL A 331 4.35 7.51 -6.02
C VAL A 331 5.70 6.82 -5.84
N ALA A 332 6.01 6.34 -4.63
CA ALA A 332 7.23 5.60 -4.35
C ALA A 332 7.35 4.33 -5.19
N LYS A 333 6.25 3.58 -5.32
CA LYS A 333 6.14 2.41 -6.20
C LYS A 333 6.26 2.79 -7.67
N GLY A 334 5.52 3.77 -8.17
CA GLY A 334 5.55 4.16 -9.59
C GLY A 334 6.95 4.58 -10.08
N CYS A 335 7.70 5.29 -9.23
CA CYS A 335 9.08 5.69 -9.49
C CYS A 335 10.12 4.58 -9.24
N GLY A 336 9.81 3.58 -8.40
CA GLY A 336 10.69 2.45 -8.09
C GLY A 336 11.74 2.73 -7.01
N TRP A 337 11.37 3.48 -5.98
CA TRP A 337 12.20 3.80 -4.81
C TRP A 337 11.52 3.35 -3.51
N GLN A 338 10.81 2.23 -3.57
CA GLN A 338 10.10 1.64 -2.42
C GLN A 338 11.02 1.41 -1.20
N TYR A 339 12.32 1.21 -1.42
CA TYR A 339 13.30 1.08 -0.34
C TYR A 339 13.39 2.31 0.57
N ILE A 340 13.22 3.52 0.04
CA ILE A 340 13.18 4.73 0.85
C ILE A 340 11.91 4.73 1.70
N GLY A 341 10.77 4.35 1.10
CA GLY A 341 9.52 4.16 1.83
C GLY A 341 9.64 3.13 2.95
N ALA A 342 10.33 2.01 2.73
CA ALA A 342 10.59 1.02 3.76
C ALA A 342 11.38 1.59 4.96
N TYR A 343 12.46 2.34 4.71
CA TYR A 343 13.23 2.99 5.78
C TYR A 343 12.41 4.06 6.53
N VAL A 344 11.62 4.84 5.80
CA VAL A 344 10.73 5.84 6.40
C VAL A 344 9.69 5.16 7.30
N ASN A 345 9.10 4.05 6.87
CA ASN A 345 8.11 3.30 7.65
C ASN A 345 8.74 2.68 8.91
N LEU A 346 9.95 2.14 8.78
CA LEU A 346 10.70 1.61 9.93
C LEU A 346 10.95 2.71 10.97
N GLY A 347 11.48 3.86 10.55
CA GLY A 347 11.74 4.97 11.47
C GLY A 347 10.46 5.53 12.09
N ALA A 348 9.44 5.78 11.28
CA ALA A 348 8.21 6.42 11.72
C ALA A 348 7.41 5.54 12.69
N PHE A 349 7.21 4.26 12.39
CA PHE A 349 6.41 3.38 13.26
C PHE A 349 7.22 2.69 14.34
N TYR A 350 8.44 2.23 14.08
CA TYR A 350 9.17 1.42 15.08
C TYR A 350 10.08 2.23 15.98
N LEU A 351 10.67 3.32 15.49
CA LEU A 351 11.54 4.17 16.33
C LEU A 351 10.77 5.27 17.05
N ILE A 352 9.61 5.69 16.52
CA ILE A 352 8.84 6.82 17.07
C ILE A 352 7.44 6.37 17.50
N GLY A 353 6.60 5.91 16.57
CA GLY A 353 5.19 5.62 16.83
C GLY A 353 4.95 4.59 17.94
N LEU A 354 5.62 3.43 17.86
CA LEU A 354 5.52 2.35 18.84
C LEU A 354 6.00 2.79 20.24
N PRO A 355 7.22 3.34 20.42
CA PRO A 355 7.65 3.85 21.72
C PRO A 355 6.70 4.91 22.30
N VAL A 356 6.26 5.88 21.49
CA VAL A 356 5.31 6.91 21.93
C VAL A 356 3.99 6.29 22.35
N GLY A 357 3.46 5.34 21.57
CA GLY A 357 2.21 4.64 21.88
C GLY A 357 2.29 3.86 23.20
N ILE A 358 3.36 3.08 23.39
CA ILE A 358 3.59 2.29 24.61
C ILE A 358 3.73 3.21 25.83
N ILE A 359 4.54 4.27 25.73
CA ILE A 359 4.74 5.22 26.83
C ILE A 359 3.42 5.90 27.18
N LEU A 360 2.68 6.44 26.21
CA LEU A 360 1.41 7.12 26.47
C LEU A 360 0.32 6.16 26.98
N GLY A 361 0.28 4.94 26.45
CA GLY A 361 -0.72 3.93 26.81
C GLY A 361 -0.54 3.39 28.23
N PHE A 362 0.69 3.02 28.61
CA PHE A 362 0.97 2.36 29.89
C PHE A 362 1.47 3.32 30.98
N VAL A 363 2.42 4.21 30.65
CA VAL A 363 3.03 5.13 31.62
C VAL A 363 2.21 6.41 31.77
N GLY A 364 1.70 6.93 30.65
CA GLY A 364 0.85 8.12 30.62
C GLY A 364 -0.59 7.87 31.06
N HIS A 365 -0.97 6.61 31.37
CA HIS A 365 -2.32 6.19 31.76
C HIS A 365 -3.42 6.64 30.77
N LEU A 366 -3.09 6.82 29.49
CA LEU A 366 -4.06 7.14 28.43
C LEU A 366 -4.67 5.88 27.81
N ASN A 367 -4.30 4.68 28.26
CA ASN A 367 -4.83 3.38 27.81
C ASN A 367 -4.85 3.28 26.27
N GLY A 368 -5.93 2.79 25.66
CA GLY A 368 -6.05 2.62 24.21
C GLY A 368 -5.95 3.93 23.43
N ARG A 369 -6.34 5.06 24.04
CA ARG A 369 -6.13 6.39 23.44
C ARG A 369 -4.64 6.70 23.29
N GLY A 370 -3.83 6.33 24.28
CA GLY A 370 -2.37 6.46 24.22
C GLY A 370 -1.76 5.60 23.12
N LEU A 371 -2.20 4.34 23.00
CA LEU A 371 -1.75 3.43 21.94
C LEU A 371 -2.09 3.99 20.54
N TRP A 372 -3.31 4.49 20.34
CA TRP A 372 -3.72 5.08 19.05
C TRP A 372 -2.99 6.39 18.74
N LEU A 373 -2.69 7.20 19.75
CA LEU A 373 -1.84 8.39 19.57
C LEU A 373 -0.45 8.02 19.03
N GLY A 374 0.11 6.88 19.45
CA GLY A 374 1.34 6.35 18.85
C GLY A 374 1.22 6.08 17.34
N ILE A 375 0.10 5.49 16.90
CA ILE A 375 -0.20 5.28 15.48
C ILE A 375 -0.28 6.62 14.75
N VAL A 376 -1.02 7.59 15.30
CA VAL A 376 -1.17 8.92 14.72
C VAL A 376 0.18 9.62 14.57
N VAL A 377 1.02 9.60 15.60
CA VAL A 377 2.35 10.23 15.57
C VAL A 377 3.23 9.56 14.51
N GLY A 378 3.29 8.22 14.49
CA GLY A 378 4.02 7.49 13.45
C GLY A 378 3.52 7.85 12.05
N SER A 379 2.20 7.89 11.85
CA SER A 379 1.59 8.29 10.59
C SER A 379 1.93 9.74 10.20
N ILE A 380 1.91 10.70 11.12
CA ILE A 380 2.28 12.09 10.82
C ILE A 380 3.74 12.17 10.36
N VAL A 381 4.67 11.53 11.09
CA VAL A 381 6.09 11.50 10.74
C VAL A 381 6.30 10.88 9.37
N GLN A 382 5.67 9.73 9.10
CA GLN A 382 5.74 9.06 7.80
C GLN A 382 5.23 9.97 6.67
N THR A 383 4.10 10.65 6.89
CA THR A 383 3.48 11.56 5.91
C THR A 383 4.42 12.71 5.58
N ILE A 384 5.01 13.35 6.59
CA ILE A 384 5.96 14.46 6.42
C ILE A 384 7.18 13.98 5.62
N LEU A 385 7.80 12.89 6.04
CA LEU A 385 9.01 12.37 5.40
C LEU A 385 8.76 11.98 3.94
N LEU A 386 7.69 11.23 3.66
CA LEU A 386 7.35 10.86 2.28
C LEU A 386 6.96 12.07 1.42
N SER A 387 6.27 13.07 2.00
CA SER A 387 5.91 14.30 1.28
C SER A 387 7.14 15.10 0.90
N LEU A 388 8.08 15.31 1.83
CA LEU A 388 9.36 16.00 1.55
C LEU A 388 10.10 15.30 0.42
N PHE A 389 10.22 13.98 0.53
CA PHE A 389 10.86 13.16 -0.46
C PHE A 389 10.17 13.26 -1.84
N ALA A 390 8.84 13.26 -1.90
CA ALA A 390 8.08 13.42 -3.15
C ALA A 390 8.26 14.83 -3.76
N ILE A 391 8.24 15.88 -2.93
CA ILE A 391 8.44 17.27 -3.35
C ILE A 391 9.84 17.47 -3.93
N PHE A 392 10.87 16.94 -3.28
CA PHE A 392 12.27 17.09 -3.70
C PHE A 392 12.72 16.04 -4.73
N THR A 393 11.79 15.21 -5.25
CA THR A 393 12.14 14.23 -6.28
C THR A 393 12.53 14.92 -7.57
N ASN A 394 13.75 14.64 -8.06
CA ASN A 394 14.17 15.06 -9.38
C ASN A 394 13.56 14.13 -10.45
N TRP A 395 12.51 14.62 -11.11
CA TRP A 395 11.72 13.88 -12.09
C TRP A 395 12.49 13.49 -13.35
N GLU A 396 13.39 14.35 -13.85
CA GLU A 396 14.28 14.03 -14.98
C GLU A 396 15.22 12.85 -14.64
N LYS A 397 15.76 12.84 -13.42
CA LYS A 397 16.58 11.72 -12.92
C LYS A 397 15.76 10.44 -12.78
N GLN A 398 14.48 10.52 -12.40
CA GLN A 398 13.61 9.34 -12.32
C GLN A 398 13.29 8.77 -13.70
N VAL A 399 13.06 9.62 -14.70
CA VAL A 399 12.91 9.19 -16.11
C VAL A 399 14.16 8.46 -16.59
N ALA A 400 15.35 9.00 -16.32
CA ALA A 400 16.62 8.35 -16.69
C ALA A 400 16.75 6.96 -16.05
N LYS A 401 16.44 6.84 -14.75
CA LYS A 401 16.44 5.55 -14.03
C LYS A 401 15.40 4.57 -14.56
N ALA A 402 14.22 5.04 -14.95
CA ALA A 402 13.19 4.20 -15.55
C ALA A 402 13.67 3.62 -16.88
N LYS A 403 14.27 4.46 -17.74
CA LYS A 403 14.86 4.01 -19.01
C LYS A 403 15.97 2.98 -18.81
N GLU A 404 16.88 3.23 -17.86
CA GLU A 404 17.94 2.28 -17.49
C GLU A 404 17.36 0.94 -17.01
N ARG A 405 16.38 0.98 -16.10
CA ARG A 405 15.72 -0.21 -15.54
C ARG A 405 15.07 -1.07 -16.62
N ILE A 406 14.41 -0.44 -17.60
CA ILE A 406 13.79 -1.15 -18.72
C ILE A 406 14.84 -1.64 -19.73
N SER A 407 15.96 -0.94 -19.91
CA SER A 407 17.03 -1.38 -20.82
C SER A 407 17.83 -2.58 -20.32
N MET A 408 17.93 -2.78 -19.00
CA MET A 408 18.59 -3.94 -18.38
C MET A 408 17.78 -5.22 -18.60
N GLY A 409 18.10 -5.95 -19.66
CA GLY A 409 17.42 -7.18 -20.08
C GLY A 409 17.39 -7.41 -21.58
N ASN A 410 18.11 -6.58 -22.36
CA ASN A 410 18.43 -6.85 -23.76
C ASN A 410 19.79 -7.50 -23.89
#